data_AF-A0A838AJJ3-F1
#
_entry.id   AF-A0A838AJJ3-F1
#
_cell.length_a   1.000
_cell.length_b   1.000
_cell.length_c   1.000
_cell.angle_alpha   90.00
_cell.angle_beta   90.00
_cell.angle_gamma   90.00
#
_symmetry.space_group_name_H-M   'P 1'
#
loop_
_entity.id
_entity.type
_entity.pdbx_description
1 polymer ?
#
loop_
_entity_poly.entity_id
_entity_poly.type
_entity_poly.pdbx_seq_one_letter_code
_entity_poly.pdbx_strand_id
1 'polypeptide(L)'
;MTEQILPTARYPDCVVEIIGTDGNAFSILGKVIKGLRRYLRTETTCTPEQIAGEIHKFQTEATSGDYNHLLLTVQMWVEIS
;
A
#
# COMPACT_ATOMS: atom_id res chain seq x y z
N MET A 1 17.07 -23.74 8.23
CA MET A 1 16.43 -22.77 7.32
C MET A 1 15.85 -21.70 8.21
N THR A 2 16.47 -20.53 8.27
CA THR A 2 15.97 -19.39 9.04
C THR A 2 14.81 -18.80 8.25
N GLU A 3 13.58 -19.03 8.70
CA GLU A 3 12.42 -18.30 8.20
C GLU A 3 12.63 -16.83 8.54
N GLN A 4 12.93 -16.04 7.51
CA GLN A 4 13.01 -14.60 7.62
C GLN A 4 11.56 -14.12 7.71
N ILE A 5 11.08 -13.90 8.94
CA ILE A 5 9.76 -13.30 9.19
C ILE A 5 9.86 -11.85 8.73
N LEU A 6 9.56 -11.60 7.45
CA LEU A 6 9.25 -10.25 7.01
C LEU A 6 7.99 -9.81 7.78
N PRO A 7 7.95 -8.60 8.35
CA PRO A 7 6.74 -8.12 8.99
C PRO A 7 5.61 -8.15 7.97
N THR A 8 4.53 -8.83 8.31
CA THR A 8 3.33 -8.90 7.49
C THR A 8 2.84 -7.49 7.19
N ALA A 9 2.49 -7.22 5.92
CA ALA A 9 1.96 -5.92 5.51
C ALA A 9 0.76 -5.53 6.38
N ARG A 10 0.52 -4.23 6.55
CA ARG A 10 -0.59 -3.69 7.35
C ARG A 10 -1.95 -4.18 6.85
N TYR A 11 -2.08 -4.34 5.53
CA TYR A 11 -3.24 -4.93 4.86
C TYR A 11 -2.78 -6.11 3.99
N PRO A 12 -2.53 -7.28 4.59
CA PRO A 12 -1.93 -8.41 3.87
C PRO A 12 -2.86 -9.00 2.81
N ASP A 13 -4.17 -8.89 3.00
CA ASP A 13 -5.16 -9.34 2.02
C ASP A 13 -5.40 -8.31 0.90
N CYS A 14 -4.81 -7.11 1.00
CA CYS A 14 -4.85 -6.10 -0.04
C CYS A 14 -3.70 -6.35 -1.04
N VAL A 15 -3.93 -7.20 -2.03
CA VAL A 15 -2.95 -7.49 -3.09
C VAL A 15 -3.02 -6.41 -4.18
N VAL A 16 -1.87 -5.80 -4.50
CA VAL A 16 -1.75 -4.76 -5.54
C VAL A 16 -0.69 -5.18 -6.57
N GLU A 17 -1.11 -5.24 -7.83
CA GLU A 17 -0.22 -5.56 -8.95
C GLU A 17 0.62 -4.34 -9.36
N ILE A 18 1.93 -4.42 -9.11
CA ILE A 18 2.90 -3.40 -9.50
C ILE A 18 4.11 -3.98 -10.24
N ILE A 19 4.42 -5.28 -10.10
CA ILE A 19 5.55 -5.91 -10.78
C ILE A 19 5.25 -6.01 -12.29
N GLY A 20 6.26 -5.74 -13.12
CA GLY A 20 6.08 -5.73 -14.58
C GLY A 20 5.26 -4.55 -15.11
N THR A 21 4.94 -3.59 -14.24
CA THR A 21 4.22 -2.37 -14.61
C THR A 21 5.15 -1.15 -14.65
N ASP A 22 4.61 0.02 -15.00
CA ASP A 22 5.38 1.27 -15.00
C ASP A 22 5.94 1.56 -13.59
N GLY A 23 7.26 1.47 -13.46
CA GLY A 23 8.02 1.72 -12.25
C GLY A 23 8.09 3.20 -11.84
N ASN A 24 7.40 4.10 -12.55
CA ASN A 24 7.28 5.50 -12.16
C ASN A 24 6.66 5.64 -10.75
N ALA A 25 7.26 6.48 -9.91
CA ALA A 25 6.83 6.71 -8.54
C ALA A 25 5.35 7.10 -8.41
N PHE A 26 4.86 7.97 -9.30
CA PHE A 26 3.46 8.41 -9.28
C PHE A 26 2.51 7.32 -9.77
N SER A 27 2.96 6.48 -10.72
CA SER A 27 2.20 5.30 -11.17
C SER A 27 2.01 4.31 -10.01
N ILE A 28 3.09 3.97 -9.31
CA ILE A 28 3.07 3.08 -8.13
C ILE A 28 2.15 3.67 -7.05
N LEU A 29 2.38 4.93 -6.66
CA LEU A 29 1.58 5.61 -5.65
C LEU A 29 0.08 5.60 -5.99
N GLY A 30 -0.26 5.95 -7.23
CA GLY A 30 -1.65 5.99 -7.69
C GLY A 30 -2.32 4.61 -7.72
N LYS A 31 -1.58 3.55 -8.08
CA LYS A 31 -2.08 2.18 -8.07
C LYS A 31 -2.37 1.68 -6.67
N VAL A 32 -1.44 1.89 -5.74
CA VAL A 32 -1.58 1.44 -4.35
C VAL A 32 -2.73 2.19 -3.67
N ILE A 33 -2.87 3.51 -3.88
CA ILE A 33 -4.04 4.26 -3.38
C ILE A 33 -5.35 3.67 -3.91
N LYS A 34 -5.43 3.34 -5.20
CA LYS A 34 -6.63 2.73 -5.78
C LYS A 34 -6.92 1.35 -5.22
N GLY A 35 -5.91 0.50 -5.10
CA GLY A 35 -6.01 -0.85 -4.52
C GLY A 35 -6.48 -0.79 -3.06
N LEU A 36 -5.78 -0.03 -2.24
CA LEU A 36 -6.10 0.17 -0.82
C LEU A 36 -7.51 0.74 -0.63
N ARG A 37 -7.91 1.76 -1.41
CA ARG A 37 -9.26 2.31 -1.35
C ARG A 37 -10.33 1.28 -1.71
N ARG A 38 -10.08 0.45 -2.73
CA ARG A 38 -11.01 -0.61 -3.13
C ARG A 38 -11.16 -1.64 -2.03
N TYR A 39 -10.04 -2.11 -1.49
CA TYR A 39 -10.00 -3.09 -0.39
C TYR A 39 -10.74 -2.58 0.85
N LEU A 40 -10.44 -1.36 1.31
CA LEU A 40 -11.08 -0.80 2.50
C LEU A 40 -12.56 -0.51 2.31
N ARG A 41 -13.04 -0.33 1.08
CA ARG A 41 -14.48 -0.21 0.78
C ARG A 41 -15.20 -1.55 0.78
N THR A 42 -14.51 -2.64 0.46
CA THR A 42 -15.08 -4.00 0.55
C THR A 42 -15.08 -4.50 1.98
N GLU A 43 -14.22 -3.95 2.84
CA GLU A 43 -14.20 -4.23 4.26
C GLU A 43 -15.40 -3.58 4.98
N THR A 44 -16.27 -4.41 5.56
CA THR A 44 -17.57 -3.96 6.12
C THR A 44 -17.45 -3.11 7.37
N THR A 45 -16.24 -3.03 7.95
CA THR A 45 -15.96 -2.37 9.22
C THR A 45 -15.47 -0.93 9.09
N CYS A 46 -15.13 -0.46 7.88
CA CYS A 46 -14.54 0.88 7.67
C CYS A 46 -15.57 1.91 7.20
N THR A 47 -15.67 3.05 7.88
CA THR A 47 -16.46 4.21 7.41
C THR A 47 -15.72 5.00 6.32
N PRO A 48 -16.41 5.80 5.49
CA PRO A 48 -15.76 6.64 4.48
C PRO A 48 -14.65 7.54 5.04
N GLU A 49 -14.82 8.06 6.26
CA GLU A 49 -13.85 8.90 6.95
C GLU A 49 -12.60 8.11 7.35
N GLN A 50 -12.78 6.88 7.86
CA GLN A 50 -11.66 6.00 8.18
C GLN A 50 -10.87 5.61 6.92
N ILE A 51 -11.56 5.31 5.82
CA ILE A 51 -10.93 5.02 4.53
C ILE A 51 -10.10 6.22 4.06
N ALA A 52 -10.66 7.44 4.14
CA ALA A 52 -9.94 8.65 3.77
C ALA A 52 -8.70 8.88 4.66
N GLY A 53 -8.83 8.63 5.96
CA GLY A 53 -7.73 8.73 6.92
C GLY A 53 -6.59 7.77 6.62
N GLU A 54 -6.88 6.50 6.31
CA GLU A 54 -5.85 5.50 5.97
C GLU A 54 -5.15 5.81 4.65
N ILE A 55 -5.89 6.24 3.63
CA ILE A 55 -5.29 6.69 2.37
C ILE A 55 -4.37 7.90 2.60
N HIS A 56 -4.79 8.86 3.43
CA HIS A 56 -3.99 10.04 3.73
C HIS A 56 -2.70 9.70 4.49
N LYS A 57 -2.77 8.80 5.48
CA LYS A 57 -1.59 8.29 6.19
C LYS A 57 -0.61 7.62 5.24
N PHE A 58 -1.09 6.69 4.40
CA PHE A 58 -0.26 6.03 3.39
C PHE A 58 0.41 7.05 2.48
N GLN A 59 -0.37 7.98 1.91
CA GLN A 59 0.16 8.96 0.97
C GLN A 59 1.20 9.88 1.62
N THR A 60 0.97 10.30 2.86
CA THR A 60 1.90 11.15 3.61
C THR A 60 3.22 10.42 3.87
N GLU A 61 3.16 9.16 4.31
CA GLU A 61 4.34 8.34 4.54
C GLU A 61 5.06 8.04 3.22
N ALA A 62 4.36 7.60 2.18
CA ALA A 62 4.94 7.23 0.89
C ALA A 62 5.61 8.40 0.15
N THR A 63 5.28 9.64 0.50
CA THR A 63 5.83 10.86 -0.10
C THR A 63 6.83 11.61 0.81
N SER A 64 7.14 11.07 2.00
CA SER A 64 8.07 11.72 2.94
C SER A 64 9.55 11.46 2.65
N GLY A 65 9.87 10.70 1.60
CA GLY A 65 11.22 10.27 1.29
C GLY A 65 11.47 10.13 -0.22
N ASP A 66 12.49 9.36 -0.55
CA ASP A 66 12.87 9.08 -1.94
C ASP A 66 12.11 7.87 -2.53
N TYR A 67 12.54 7.42 -3.70
CA TYR A 67 11.95 6.28 -4.38
C TYR A 67 12.06 4.98 -3.57
N ASN A 68 13.16 4.74 -2.86
CA ASN A 68 13.32 3.54 -2.04
C ASN A 68 12.38 3.59 -0.84
N HIS A 69 12.21 4.77 -0.23
CA HIS A 69 11.24 5.00 0.82
C HIS A 69 9.80 4.70 0.36
N LEU A 70 9.44 5.12 -0.86
CA LEU A 70 8.16 4.77 -1.48
C LEU A 70 8.01 3.24 -1.56
N LEU A 71 8.99 2.51 -2.12
CA LEU A 71 8.89 1.05 -2.28
C LEU A 71 8.75 0.32 -0.94
N LEU A 72 9.52 0.73 0.07
CA LEU A 72 9.42 0.17 1.42
C LEU A 72 8.05 0.44 2.04
N THR A 73 7.55 1.67 1.91
CA THR A 73 6.22 2.04 2.40
C THR A 73 5.14 1.20 1.72
N VAL A 74 5.24 0.97 0.41
CA VAL A 74 4.27 0.12 -0.31
C VAL A 74 4.29 -1.31 0.25
N GLN A 75 5.46 -1.93 0.44
CA GLN A 75 5.57 -3.27 1.03
C GLN A 75 5.04 -3.34 2.46
N MET A 76 5.22 -2.28 3.25
CA MET A 76 4.69 -2.22 4.61
C MET A 76 3.16 -2.13 4.66
N TRP A 77 2.53 -1.57 3.64
CA TRP A 77 1.10 -1.27 3.67
C TRP A 77 0.25 -2.34 2.99
N VAL A 78 0.72 -2.91 1.89
CA VAL A 78 -0.06 -3.84 1.04
C VAL A 78 0.80 -4.99 0.57
N GLU A 79 0.15 -6.10 0.17
CA GLU A 79 0.84 -7.19 -0.52
C GLU A 79 1.06 -6.82 -1.99
N ILE A 80 2.23 -7.16 -2.52
CA ILE A 80 2.67 -6.78 -3.87
C ILE A 80 2.70 -8.01 -4.76
N SER A 81 2.10 -7.90 -5.96
CA SER A 81 2.23 -8.90 -7.02
C SER A 81 2.74 -8.34 -8.33
#